data_AF-A0A2H6BQJ1-F1
#
_entry.id   AF-A0A2H6BQJ1-F1
#
_cell.length_a   1.000
_cell.length_b   1.000
_cell.length_c   1.000
_cell.angle_alpha   90.00
_cell.angle_beta   90.00
_cell.angle_gamma   90.00
#
_symmetry.space_group_name_H-M   'P 1'
#
loop_
_entity.id
_entity.type
_entity.pdbx_description
1 polymer ?
#
loop_
_entity_poly.entity_id
_entity_poly.type
_entity_poly.pdbx_seq_one_letter_code
_entity_poly.pdbx_strand_id
1 'polypeptide(L)'
;MKIKQLCFVSGVALATLGTSAAQAALVVVPTDLLPGAQYRLVFVTAGTRDANALDIGPYNTFVTNQATGGTPGIDTALDTALNGAGFDLSTITWKAIGSTSAVDARDNTGTNPSSTGVPIYLIDGNRVANNNADFWDGSLQHPINLQPNDVTPGLATVWTGSYTNGTGASSGSSSSLGGLYSQYVSAGRADQTTGGWIAYSSPDYFSNYRLYAMSSVLTVPGNQPAPVPVPEPSSLLGFITLGGLMLGGAVRKARK
;
A
#
# COMPACT_ATOMS: atom_id res chain seq x y z
N MET A 1 -71.93 -4.47 30.06
CA MET A 1 -70.62 -3.85 30.33
C MET A 1 -69.55 -4.95 30.38
N LYS A 2 -68.66 -5.00 29.38
CA LYS A 2 -67.36 -5.69 29.38
C LYS A 2 -66.62 -5.26 28.09
N ILE A 3 -65.67 -4.35 28.27
CA ILE A 3 -64.71 -3.89 27.24
C ILE A 3 -63.72 -5.02 26.98
N LYS A 4 -63.43 -5.33 25.72
CA LYS A 4 -62.26 -6.13 25.34
C LYS A 4 -61.39 -5.32 24.39
N GLN A 5 -60.14 -5.18 24.82
CA GLN A 5 -59.09 -4.32 24.29
C GLN A 5 -58.66 -4.75 22.88
N LEU A 6 -58.43 -3.75 22.04
CA LEU A 6 -57.83 -3.86 20.71
C LEU A 6 -56.30 -3.80 20.90
N CYS A 7 -55.62 -4.94 20.69
CA CYS A 7 -54.16 -5.00 20.71
C CYS A 7 -53.61 -4.38 19.42
N PHE A 8 -52.97 -3.21 19.53
CA PHE A 8 -52.09 -2.68 18.50
C PHE A 8 -50.72 -3.36 18.64
N VAL A 9 -50.35 -4.20 17.68
CA VAL A 9 -48.99 -4.74 17.58
C VAL A 9 -48.13 -3.68 16.88
N SER A 10 -47.32 -2.98 17.66
CA SER A 10 -46.25 -2.10 17.15
C SER A 10 -45.13 -2.98 16.60
N GLY A 11 -44.97 -3.00 15.27
CA GLY A 11 -43.82 -3.59 14.61
C GLY A 11 -42.64 -2.63 14.72
N VAL A 12 -41.63 -2.97 15.53
CA VAL A 12 -40.33 -2.31 15.49
C VAL A 12 -39.51 -2.98 14.39
N ALA A 13 -39.34 -2.28 13.27
CA ALA A 13 -38.40 -2.67 12.24
C ALA A 13 -36.97 -2.37 12.74
N LEU A 14 -36.21 -3.42 13.02
CA LEU A 14 -34.79 -3.32 13.35
C LEU A 14 -34.00 -3.10 12.06
N ALA A 15 -33.74 -1.84 11.72
CA ALA A 15 -32.83 -1.49 10.63
C ALA A 15 -31.39 -1.74 11.11
N THR A 16 -30.81 -2.88 10.72
CA THR A 16 -29.37 -3.11 10.82
C THR A 16 -28.67 -2.18 9.80
N LEU A 17 -28.29 -0.99 10.26
CA LEU A 17 -27.31 -0.16 9.57
C LEU A 17 -25.99 -0.94 9.57
N GLY A 18 -25.72 -1.64 8.48
CA GLY A 18 -24.40 -2.22 8.24
C GLY A 18 -23.39 -1.08 8.18
N THR A 19 -22.56 -0.96 9.21
CA THR A 19 -21.36 -0.14 9.15
C THR A 19 -20.38 -0.87 8.24
N SER A 20 -20.48 -0.64 6.93
CA SER A 20 -19.35 -0.94 6.05
C SER A 20 -18.21 -0.04 6.51
N ALA A 21 -17.19 -0.62 7.15
CA ALA A 21 -15.94 0.07 7.37
C ALA A 21 -15.45 0.54 6.00
N ALA A 22 -15.33 1.86 5.82
CA ALA A 22 -14.64 2.39 4.65
C ALA A 22 -13.19 1.94 4.77
N GLN A 23 -12.80 0.93 4.00
CA GLN A 23 -11.39 0.58 3.84
C GLN A 23 -10.70 1.80 3.23
N ALA A 24 -9.55 2.19 3.77
CA ALA A 24 -8.76 3.26 3.16
C ALA A 24 -8.47 2.83 1.71
N ALA A 25 -8.74 3.72 0.75
CA ALA A 25 -8.42 3.42 -0.63
C ALA A 25 -6.91 3.57 -0.83
N LEU A 26 -6.29 2.65 -1.58
CA LEU A 26 -4.91 2.81 -2.02
C LEU A 26 -4.74 4.17 -2.72
N VAL A 27 -3.69 4.90 -2.36
CA VAL A 27 -3.36 6.20 -2.96
C VAL A 27 -2.20 5.99 -3.92
N VAL A 28 -2.53 5.48 -5.10
CA VAL A 28 -1.54 5.13 -6.12
C VAL A 28 -1.02 6.36 -6.88
N VAL A 29 -1.71 7.49 -6.83
CA VAL A 29 -1.22 8.80 -7.31
C VAL A 29 -0.92 9.67 -6.09
N PRO A 30 0.37 9.90 -5.76
CA PRO A 30 0.72 10.75 -4.64
C PRO A 30 0.20 12.18 -4.80
N THR A 31 -0.34 12.76 -3.72
CA THR A 31 -1.01 14.06 -3.74
C THR A 31 -0.07 15.25 -3.93
N ASP A 32 1.23 15.05 -3.71
CA ASP A 32 2.26 16.06 -3.89
C ASP A 32 2.83 16.09 -5.31
N LEU A 33 2.32 15.26 -6.23
CA LEU A 33 2.72 15.22 -7.63
C LEU A 33 1.66 15.86 -8.53
N LEU A 34 2.13 16.71 -9.43
CA LEU A 34 1.29 17.32 -10.47
C LEU A 34 1.09 16.34 -11.65
N PRO A 35 0.02 16.50 -12.46
CA PRO A 35 -0.13 15.78 -13.71
C PRO A 35 1.12 15.86 -14.60
N GLY A 36 1.51 14.74 -15.19
CA GLY A 36 2.74 14.62 -15.99
C GLY A 36 4.02 14.37 -15.18
N ALA A 37 4.00 14.49 -13.85
CA ALA A 37 5.15 14.12 -13.02
C ALA A 37 5.43 12.61 -13.09
N GLN A 38 6.70 12.23 -12.97
CA GLN A 38 7.13 10.84 -13.00
C GLN A 38 7.50 10.32 -11.61
N TYR A 39 7.17 9.06 -11.33
CA TYR A 39 7.42 8.41 -10.05
C TYR A 39 7.40 6.88 -10.20
N ARG A 40 7.72 6.16 -9.13
CA ARG A 40 7.55 4.70 -9.06
C ARG A 40 6.75 4.33 -7.81
N LEU A 41 6.09 3.18 -7.88
CA LEU A 41 5.42 2.56 -6.74
C LEU A 41 6.21 1.35 -6.25
N VAL A 42 6.21 1.15 -4.93
CA VAL A 42 6.72 -0.04 -4.27
C VAL A 42 5.69 -0.62 -3.31
N PHE A 43 5.76 -1.93 -3.11
CA PHE A 43 4.94 -2.65 -2.13
C PHE A 43 5.65 -3.94 -1.68
N VAL A 44 5.15 -4.57 -0.61
CA VAL A 44 5.58 -5.91 -0.18
C VAL A 44 4.53 -6.95 -0.54
N THR A 45 4.92 -8.08 -1.12
CA THR A 45 3.95 -9.08 -1.62
C THR A 45 3.08 -9.65 -0.50
N ALA A 46 1.82 -9.96 -0.82
CA ALA A 46 0.93 -10.65 0.11
C ALA A 46 1.33 -12.12 0.29
N GLY A 47 1.56 -12.79 -0.84
CA GLY A 47 2.08 -14.15 -0.90
C GLY A 47 3.55 -14.22 -0.54
N THR A 48 4.00 -15.45 -0.30
CA THR A 48 5.38 -15.80 0.01
C THR A 48 5.92 -16.80 -1.00
N ARG A 49 7.24 -16.86 -1.15
CA ARG A 49 7.94 -17.89 -1.90
C ARG A 49 9.31 -18.19 -1.32
N ASP A 50 9.89 -19.30 -1.75
CA ASP A 50 11.29 -19.62 -1.52
C ASP A 50 12.24 -18.74 -2.35
N ALA A 51 13.52 -18.82 -2.02
CA ALA A 51 14.62 -18.13 -2.68
C ALA A 51 15.57 -19.10 -3.42
N ASN A 52 15.06 -20.22 -3.94
CA ASN A 52 15.89 -21.26 -4.58
C ASN A 52 16.13 -21.03 -6.09
N ALA A 53 15.40 -20.12 -6.72
CA ALA A 53 15.55 -19.87 -8.15
C ALA A 53 16.86 -19.11 -8.41
N LEU A 54 17.70 -19.64 -9.30
CA LEU A 54 18.99 -19.04 -9.65
C LEU A 54 18.84 -17.78 -10.51
N ASP A 55 17.81 -17.75 -11.35
CA ASP A 55 17.52 -16.63 -12.25
C ASP A 55 16.61 -15.58 -11.59
N ILE A 56 16.73 -14.32 -12.03
CA ILE A 56 15.90 -13.23 -11.51
C ILE A 56 14.44 -13.30 -12.04
N GLY A 57 14.25 -13.92 -13.20
CA GLY A 57 12.97 -14.00 -13.91
C GLY A 57 11.81 -14.56 -13.09
N PRO A 58 11.98 -15.69 -12.38
CA PRO A 58 10.97 -16.24 -11.48
C PRO A 58 10.51 -15.25 -10.39
N TYR A 59 11.42 -14.48 -9.79
CA TYR A 59 11.05 -13.50 -8.76
C TYR A 59 10.28 -12.32 -9.36
N ASN A 60 10.70 -11.82 -10.53
CA ASN A 60 9.95 -10.80 -11.27
C ASN A 60 8.55 -11.28 -11.66
N THR A 61 8.43 -12.53 -12.11
CA THR A 61 7.14 -13.14 -12.44
C THR A 61 6.25 -13.23 -11.21
N PHE A 62 6.80 -13.65 -10.08
CA PHE A 62 6.06 -13.74 -8.82
C PHE A 62 5.52 -12.38 -8.40
N VAL A 63 6.35 -11.33 -8.31
CA VAL A 63 5.87 -10.01 -7.88
C VAL A 63 4.90 -9.38 -8.89
N THR A 64 5.05 -9.67 -10.19
CA THR A 64 4.08 -9.26 -11.21
C THR A 64 2.73 -9.89 -10.95
N ASN A 65 2.68 -11.20 -10.70
CA ASN A 65 1.43 -11.88 -10.36
C ASN A 65 0.81 -11.37 -9.05
N GLN A 66 1.64 -10.90 -8.09
CA GLN A 66 1.14 -10.28 -6.87
C GLN A 66 0.54 -8.89 -7.10
N ALA A 67 1.01 -8.16 -8.11
CA ALA A 67 0.46 -6.87 -8.49
C ALA A 67 -0.81 -7.00 -9.34
N THR A 68 -0.84 -7.95 -10.28
CA THR A 68 -1.91 -8.08 -11.30
C THR A 68 -2.87 -9.23 -11.05
N GLY A 69 -2.73 -9.96 -9.95
CA GLY A 69 -3.60 -11.08 -9.54
C GLY A 69 -3.21 -12.42 -10.15
N GLY A 70 -2.29 -12.44 -11.12
CA GLY A 70 -1.66 -13.65 -11.65
C GLY A 70 -2.56 -14.54 -12.52
N THR A 71 -3.84 -14.17 -12.69
CA THR A 71 -4.80 -14.83 -13.58
C THR A 71 -5.56 -13.75 -14.36
N PRO A 72 -5.69 -13.86 -15.70
CA PRO A 72 -6.51 -12.92 -16.48
C PRO A 72 -7.92 -12.80 -15.91
N GLY A 73 -8.35 -11.58 -15.59
CA GLY A 73 -9.68 -11.28 -15.05
C GLY A 73 -9.80 -11.37 -13.52
N ILE A 74 -8.71 -11.57 -12.78
CA ILE A 74 -8.66 -11.37 -11.33
C ILE A 74 -7.83 -10.12 -11.05
N ASP A 75 -8.51 -9.01 -10.80
CA ASP A 75 -7.84 -7.74 -10.48
C ASP A 75 -7.51 -7.70 -8.98
N THR A 76 -6.30 -7.26 -8.63
CA THR A 76 -5.97 -6.93 -7.23
C THR A 76 -6.57 -5.58 -6.86
N ALA A 77 -6.59 -5.25 -5.56
CA ALA A 77 -6.98 -3.90 -5.15
C ALA A 77 -6.03 -2.83 -5.74
N LEU A 78 -4.73 -3.13 -5.85
CA LEU A 78 -3.73 -2.28 -6.50
C LEU A 78 -4.02 -2.09 -7.98
N ASP A 79 -4.33 -3.16 -8.70
CA ASP A 79 -4.66 -3.12 -10.12
C ASP A 79 -5.94 -2.30 -10.38
N THR A 80 -6.97 -2.53 -9.54
CA THR A 80 -8.21 -1.75 -9.54
C THR A 80 -7.95 -0.27 -9.25
N ALA A 81 -7.10 0.05 -8.27
CA ALA A 81 -6.76 1.43 -7.92
C ALA A 81 -5.99 2.13 -9.04
N LEU A 82 -5.04 1.45 -9.69
CA LEU A 82 -4.29 1.98 -10.83
C LEU A 82 -5.20 2.23 -12.05
N ASN A 83 -6.08 1.29 -12.37
CA ASN A 83 -7.07 1.45 -13.43
C ASN A 83 -7.99 2.64 -13.13
N GLY A 84 -8.55 2.69 -11.91
CA GLY A 84 -9.40 3.78 -11.45
C GLY A 84 -8.72 5.15 -11.43
N ALA A 85 -7.40 5.19 -11.22
CA ALA A 85 -6.60 6.42 -11.31
C ALA A 85 -6.28 6.84 -12.75
N GLY A 86 -6.59 6.02 -13.75
CA GLY A 86 -6.43 6.30 -15.18
C GLY A 86 -5.13 5.80 -15.81
N PHE A 87 -4.46 4.82 -15.18
CA PHE A 87 -3.28 4.19 -15.79
C PHE A 87 -3.66 3.10 -16.79
N ASP A 88 -2.88 2.99 -17.87
CA ASP A 88 -2.90 1.82 -18.74
C ASP A 88 -2.04 0.71 -18.11
N LEU A 89 -2.71 -0.26 -17.50
CA LEU A 89 -2.08 -1.38 -16.80
C LEU A 89 -1.13 -2.19 -17.69
N SER A 90 -1.36 -2.24 -19.00
CA SER A 90 -0.50 -2.99 -19.93
C SER A 90 0.91 -2.39 -20.09
N THR A 91 1.09 -1.14 -19.67
CA THR A 91 2.36 -0.42 -19.72
C THR A 91 3.15 -0.52 -18.41
N ILE A 92 2.51 -1.00 -17.34
CA ILE A 92 3.13 -1.12 -16.02
C ILE A 92 3.81 -2.47 -15.92
N THR A 93 5.12 -2.45 -15.68
CA THR A 93 5.88 -3.66 -15.37
C THR A 93 6.26 -3.67 -13.91
N TRP A 94 6.35 -4.85 -13.31
CA TRP A 94 6.75 -5.03 -11.92
C TRP A 94 7.99 -5.90 -11.83
N LYS A 95 8.94 -5.46 -11.01
CA LYS A 95 10.19 -6.19 -10.79
C LYS A 95 10.47 -6.35 -9.31
N ALA A 96 11.04 -7.50 -8.96
CA ALA A 96 11.42 -7.78 -7.59
C ALA A 96 12.59 -6.90 -7.19
N ILE A 97 12.55 -6.36 -5.97
CA ILE A 97 13.72 -5.71 -5.36
C ILE A 97 14.56 -6.81 -4.73
N GLY A 98 15.38 -7.45 -5.56
CA GLY A 98 16.30 -8.46 -5.10
C GLY A 98 17.36 -8.81 -6.13
N SER A 99 18.48 -9.33 -5.64
CA SER A 99 19.62 -9.73 -6.46
C SER A 99 19.73 -11.24 -6.55
N THR A 100 20.14 -11.72 -7.71
CA THR A 100 20.70 -13.08 -7.90
C THR A 100 22.22 -12.99 -8.01
N SER A 101 22.92 -14.10 -8.25
CA SER A 101 24.35 -14.06 -8.53
C SER A 101 24.70 -13.35 -9.84
N ALA A 102 23.75 -13.26 -10.78
CA ALA A 102 23.98 -12.69 -12.10
C ALA A 102 23.39 -11.28 -12.29
N VAL A 103 22.44 -10.88 -11.44
CA VAL A 103 21.71 -9.61 -11.60
C VAL A 103 21.57 -8.93 -10.24
N ASP A 104 22.09 -7.70 -10.15
CA ASP A 104 21.89 -6.83 -8.99
C ASP A 104 20.45 -6.28 -8.94
N ALA A 105 19.90 -6.11 -7.73
CA ALA A 105 18.56 -5.56 -7.52
C ALA A 105 18.41 -4.18 -8.18
N ARG A 106 19.39 -3.30 -7.99
CA ARG A 106 19.40 -1.94 -8.56
C ARG A 106 19.39 -1.92 -10.08
N ASP A 107 19.97 -2.94 -10.73
CA ASP A 107 20.00 -3.07 -12.19
C ASP A 107 18.71 -3.73 -12.68
N ASN A 108 18.19 -4.73 -11.95
CA ASN A 108 16.90 -5.35 -12.23
C ASN A 108 15.80 -4.28 -12.29
N THR A 109 15.67 -3.45 -11.26
CA THR A 109 14.63 -2.39 -11.17
C THR A 109 14.92 -1.15 -12.02
N GLY A 110 16.13 -1.03 -12.59
CA GLY A 110 16.55 0.15 -13.34
C GLY A 110 16.67 1.39 -12.46
N THR A 111 17.19 1.23 -11.25
CA THR A 111 17.34 2.28 -10.23
C THR A 111 18.80 2.46 -9.82
N ASN A 112 19.74 2.38 -10.75
CA ASN A 112 21.15 2.54 -10.44
C ASN A 112 21.39 3.94 -9.80
N PRO A 113 22.13 4.05 -8.67
CA PRO A 113 22.32 5.31 -7.92
C PRO A 113 22.99 6.43 -8.71
N SER A 114 23.70 6.09 -9.79
CA SER A 114 24.36 7.07 -10.68
C SER A 114 23.37 7.90 -11.50
N SER A 115 22.12 7.44 -11.66
CA SER A 115 21.03 8.22 -12.26
C SER A 115 20.25 8.94 -11.18
N THR A 116 19.87 10.20 -11.43
CA THR A 116 18.97 10.94 -10.55
C THR A 116 17.61 10.26 -10.39
N GLY A 117 17.18 9.41 -11.32
CA GLY A 117 15.93 8.66 -11.18
C GLY A 117 14.68 9.53 -10.99
N VAL A 118 13.67 8.93 -10.37
CA VAL A 118 12.38 9.55 -10.02
C VAL A 118 12.06 9.20 -8.57
N PRO A 119 11.19 9.96 -7.88
CA PRO A 119 10.79 9.61 -6.53
C PRO A 119 10.04 8.28 -6.47
N ILE A 120 10.16 7.60 -5.34
CA ILE A 120 9.61 6.27 -5.09
C ILE A 120 8.63 6.38 -3.92
N TYR A 121 7.43 5.85 -4.12
CA TYR A 121 6.32 5.93 -3.18
C TYR A 121 5.80 4.54 -2.84
N LEU A 122 5.31 4.40 -1.62
CA LEU A 122 4.46 3.29 -1.24
C LEU A 122 3.08 3.47 -1.89
N ILE A 123 2.36 2.37 -2.05
CA ILE A 123 1.03 2.31 -2.68
C ILE A 123 -0.11 2.97 -1.86
N ASP A 124 0.23 3.66 -0.77
CA ASP A 124 -0.63 4.55 0.02
C ASP A 124 -0.25 6.04 -0.12
N GLY A 125 0.62 6.37 -1.06
CA GLY A 125 1.04 7.73 -1.35
C GLY A 125 2.16 8.26 -0.44
N ASN A 126 2.64 7.47 0.53
CA ASN A 126 3.78 7.86 1.35
C ASN A 126 5.08 7.78 0.54
N ARG A 127 5.90 8.82 0.64
CA ARG A 127 7.21 8.87 -0.03
C ARG A 127 8.19 7.92 0.67
N VAL A 128 8.75 6.98 -0.08
CA VAL A 128 9.75 6.02 0.40
C VAL A 128 11.17 6.54 0.16
N ALA A 129 11.40 7.16 -1.00
CA ALA A 129 12.67 7.81 -1.33
C ALA A 129 12.48 8.96 -2.34
N ASN A 130 13.37 9.96 -2.28
CA ASN A 130 13.41 11.11 -3.18
C ASN A 130 13.88 10.73 -4.59
N ASN A 131 14.74 9.72 -4.71
CA ASN A 131 15.37 9.28 -5.95
C ASN A 131 16.07 7.92 -5.78
N ASN A 132 16.73 7.46 -6.85
CA ASN A 132 17.50 6.22 -6.85
C ASN A 132 18.67 6.22 -5.85
N ALA A 133 19.38 7.34 -5.68
CA ALA A 133 20.53 7.40 -4.77
C ALA A 133 20.07 7.31 -3.31
N ASP A 134 19.01 8.03 -2.95
CA ASP A 134 18.33 7.97 -1.65
C ASP A 134 17.81 6.54 -1.37
N PHE A 135 17.21 5.88 -2.36
CA PHE A 135 16.68 4.52 -2.17
C PHE A 135 17.75 3.46 -1.82
N TRP A 136 18.99 3.65 -2.25
CA TRP A 136 20.09 2.70 -2.06
C TRP A 136 21.18 3.20 -1.10
N ASP A 137 20.93 4.27 -0.33
CA ASP A 137 21.90 4.79 0.64
C ASP A 137 21.88 4.05 1.98
N GLY A 138 20.91 3.15 2.17
CA GLY A 138 20.70 2.38 3.39
C GLY A 138 19.65 2.95 4.34
N SER A 139 18.92 3.98 3.94
CA SER A 139 17.79 4.55 4.66
C SER A 139 16.58 4.78 3.75
N LEU A 140 15.38 4.64 4.30
CA LEU A 140 14.10 4.97 3.66
C LEU A 140 13.41 6.05 4.48
N GLN A 141 12.63 6.90 3.82
CA GLN A 141 11.77 7.88 4.48
C GLN A 141 10.52 7.22 5.07
N HIS A 142 10.07 6.13 4.45
CA HIS A 142 8.93 5.35 4.88
C HIS A 142 9.20 3.85 4.63
N PRO A 143 8.80 2.94 5.53
CA PRO A 143 8.96 1.50 5.31
C PRO A 143 8.13 1.03 4.11
N ILE A 144 8.56 -0.07 3.47
CA ILE A 144 7.80 -0.73 2.39
C ILE A 144 6.93 -1.82 3.01
N ASN A 145 5.89 -1.43 3.73
CA ASN A 145 5.12 -2.31 4.60
C ASN A 145 3.64 -2.45 4.19
N LEU A 146 3.28 -2.23 2.93
CA LEU A 146 1.91 -2.42 2.46
C LEU A 146 1.83 -3.48 1.37
N GLN A 147 0.84 -4.36 1.50
CA GLN A 147 0.51 -5.36 0.49
C GLN A 147 -0.41 -4.78 -0.60
N PRO A 148 -0.47 -5.40 -1.79
CA PRO A 148 -1.33 -4.95 -2.90
C PRO A 148 -2.83 -4.87 -2.58
N ASN A 149 -3.26 -5.44 -1.44
CA ASN A 149 -4.62 -5.43 -0.94
C ASN A 149 -4.83 -4.48 0.25
N ASP A 150 -3.92 -3.51 0.45
CA ASP A 150 -3.96 -2.54 1.55
C ASP A 150 -3.87 -3.19 2.94
N VAL A 151 -3.01 -4.19 3.08
CA VAL A 151 -2.78 -4.89 4.36
C VAL A 151 -1.33 -4.76 4.79
N THR A 152 -1.10 -4.30 6.02
CA THR A 152 0.22 -4.24 6.65
C THR A 152 0.62 -5.65 7.15
N PRO A 153 1.72 -6.26 6.67
CA PRO A 153 2.09 -7.63 7.05
C PRO A 153 2.80 -7.73 8.43
N GLY A 154 2.83 -6.65 9.22
CA GLY A 154 3.55 -6.59 10.49
C GLY A 154 5.06 -6.78 10.32
N LEU A 155 5.67 -7.59 11.20
CA LEU A 155 7.12 -7.89 11.22
C LEU A 155 7.51 -8.92 10.15
N ALA A 156 7.23 -8.62 8.89
CA ALA A 156 7.47 -9.55 7.80
C ALA A 156 8.93 -9.57 7.36
N THR A 157 9.52 -10.77 7.33
CA THR A 157 10.77 -11.04 6.63
C THR A 157 10.54 -10.97 5.11
N VAL A 158 11.46 -10.32 4.42
CA VAL A 158 11.37 -10.09 2.97
C VAL A 158 12.68 -10.51 2.32
N TRP A 159 12.60 -11.39 1.33
CA TRP A 159 13.75 -11.79 0.53
C TRP A 159 14.29 -10.61 -0.27
N THR A 160 15.61 -10.46 -0.28
CA THR A 160 16.29 -9.44 -1.10
C THR A 160 17.50 -10.03 -1.79
N GLY A 161 18.31 -10.86 -1.11
CA GLY A 161 19.57 -11.33 -1.64
C GLY A 161 20.57 -10.19 -1.92
N SER A 162 20.37 -9.02 -1.30
CA SER A 162 21.09 -7.79 -1.62
C SER A 162 21.76 -7.17 -0.39
N TYR A 163 22.82 -6.40 -0.64
CA TYR A 163 23.33 -5.40 0.27
C TYR A 163 22.52 -4.10 0.18
N THR A 164 22.72 -3.19 1.13
CA THR A 164 21.99 -1.91 1.22
C THR A 164 22.15 -1.02 0.00
N ASN A 165 23.26 -1.15 -0.73
CA ASN A 165 23.54 -0.43 -1.97
C ASN A 165 22.90 -1.06 -3.24
N GLY A 166 22.07 -2.09 -3.06
CA GLY A 166 21.37 -2.79 -4.13
C GLY A 166 22.20 -3.78 -4.93
N THR A 167 23.44 -4.08 -4.54
CA THR A 167 24.25 -5.14 -5.17
C THR A 167 23.97 -6.50 -4.54
N GLY A 168 24.21 -7.58 -5.28
CA GLY A 168 24.07 -8.95 -4.78
C GLY A 168 24.93 -9.24 -3.56
N ALA A 169 24.32 -9.88 -2.56
CA ALA A 169 25.02 -10.40 -1.40
C ALA A 169 25.90 -11.59 -1.82
N SER A 170 27.21 -11.48 -1.62
CA SER A 170 28.18 -12.48 -2.10
C SER A 170 29.32 -12.74 -1.13
N SER A 171 29.24 -12.19 0.09
CA SER A 171 30.26 -12.36 1.13
C SER A 171 29.65 -12.60 2.51
N GLY A 172 30.46 -13.14 3.42
CA GLY A 172 30.03 -13.49 4.78
C GLY A 172 29.19 -14.77 4.83
N SER A 173 28.14 -14.76 5.67
CA SER A 173 27.23 -15.90 5.88
C SER A 173 25.94 -15.81 5.06
N SER A 174 25.82 -14.84 4.14
CA SER A 174 24.62 -14.59 3.32
C SER A 174 24.95 -14.63 1.84
N SER A 175 24.00 -15.08 1.03
CA SER A 175 24.07 -15.08 -0.43
C SER A 175 22.93 -14.28 -1.05
N SER A 176 23.03 -14.07 -2.36
CA SER A 176 21.97 -13.58 -3.20
C SER A 176 20.88 -14.65 -3.38
N LEU A 177 19.74 -14.24 -3.92
CA LEU A 177 18.66 -15.16 -4.28
C LEU A 177 19.20 -16.27 -5.18
N GLY A 178 18.68 -17.48 -5.02
CA GLY A 178 19.17 -18.70 -5.64
C GLY A 178 20.19 -19.47 -4.80
N GLY A 179 20.76 -18.85 -3.75
CA GLY A 179 21.61 -19.55 -2.79
C GLY A 179 22.91 -20.13 -3.37
N LEU A 180 23.42 -19.55 -4.47
CA LEU A 180 24.56 -20.11 -5.22
C LEU A 180 25.82 -20.28 -4.35
N TYR A 181 26.06 -19.37 -3.41
CA TYR A 181 27.26 -19.36 -2.57
C TYR A 181 27.01 -19.80 -1.13
N SER A 182 25.74 -19.84 -0.68
CA SER A 182 25.34 -20.26 0.66
C SER A 182 23.85 -20.61 0.66
N GLN A 183 23.46 -21.56 1.51
CA GLN A 183 22.03 -21.85 1.72
C GLN A 183 21.29 -20.70 2.43
N TYR A 184 22.02 -19.81 3.08
CA TYR A 184 21.49 -18.65 3.78
C TYR A 184 21.47 -17.43 2.87
N VAL A 185 20.30 -16.84 2.67
CA VAL A 185 20.08 -15.75 1.70
C VAL A 185 19.77 -14.45 2.44
N SER A 186 20.31 -13.33 1.98
CA SER A 186 20.04 -12.02 2.60
C SER A 186 18.53 -11.71 2.56
N ALA A 187 17.98 -11.32 3.70
CA ALA A 187 16.60 -10.94 3.85
C ALA A 187 16.49 -9.69 4.73
N GLY A 188 15.60 -8.80 4.36
CA GLY A 188 15.24 -7.61 5.12
C GLY A 188 13.95 -7.79 5.92
N ARG A 189 13.46 -6.68 6.46
CA ARG A 189 12.21 -6.59 7.20
C ARG A 189 11.35 -5.43 6.74
N ALA A 190 10.09 -5.71 6.45
CA ALA A 190 9.14 -4.73 5.88
C ALA A 190 8.91 -3.52 6.78
N ASP A 191 9.02 -3.68 8.11
CA ASP A 191 8.78 -2.63 9.10
C ASP A 191 9.97 -1.69 9.34
N GLN A 192 11.11 -1.93 8.71
CA GLN A 192 12.34 -1.17 8.93
C GLN A 192 12.53 -0.08 7.87
N THR A 193 13.20 1.00 8.26
CA THR A 193 13.61 2.08 7.35
C THR A 193 15.11 2.23 7.24
N THR A 194 15.89 1.72 8.19
CA THR A 194 17.37 1.67 8.08
C THR A 194 17.80 0.44 7.29
N GLY A 195 19.10 0.17 7.15
CA GLY A 195 19.61 -0.96 6.36
C GLY A 195 18.99 -2.34 6.64
N GLY A 196 18.32 -2.53 7.79
CA GLY A 196 17.51 -3.71 8.08
C GLY A 196 16.29 -3.90 7.15
N TRP A 197 15.83 -2.89 6.41
CA TRP A 197 14.74 -3.06 5.44
C TRP A 197 15.12 -4.03 4.32
N ILE A 198 16.43 -4.13 4.02
CA ILE A 198 17.00 -4.93 2.93
C ILE A 198 17.94 -6.03 3.41
N ALA A 199 18.72 -5.81 4.48
CA ALA A 199 19.71 -6.76 4.96
C ALA A 199 19.67 -6.83 6.51
N TYR A 200 18.74 -7.63 7.03
CA TYR A 200 18.52 -7.83 8.47
C TYR A 200 18.94 -9.22 8.97
N SER A 201 18.71 -10.25 8.14
CA SER A 201 18.91 -11.65 8.52
C SER A 201 19.31 -12.49 7.31
N SER A 202 19.75 -13.72 7.57
CA SER A 202 20.17 -14.66 6.53
C SER A 202 19.49 -16.02 6.71
N PRO A 203 18.16 -16.12 6.52
CA PRO A 203 17.48 -17.39 6.68
C PRO A 203 17.76 -18.35 5.52
N ASP A 204 17.42 -19.63 5.72
CA ASP A 204 17.58 -20.68 4.74
C ASP A 204 16.68 -20.46 3.51
N TYR A 205 17.23 -20.58 2.29
CA TYR A 205 16.54 -20.28 1.03
C TYR A 205 15.29 -21.14 0.77
N PHE A 206 15.13 -22.29 1.44
CA PHE A 206 13.92 -23.11 1.34
C PHE A 206 12.73 -22.50 2.09
N SER A 207 12.97 -21.48 2.93
CA SER A 207 11.93 -20.78 3.67
C SER A 207 11.06 -19.92 2.76
N ASN A 208 9.77 -19.85 3.06
CA ASN A 208 8.84 -19.02 2.31
C ASN A 208 8.71 -17.63 2.96
N TYR A 209 9.20 -16.59 2.27
CA TYR A 209 9.08 -15.20 2.70
C TYR A 209 8.54 -14.32 1.58
N ARG A 210 8.22 -13.08 1.93
CA ARG A 210 7.69 -12.08 1.00
C ARG A 210 8.81 -11.53 0.12
N LEU A 211 8.43 -10.79 -0.92
CA LEU A 211 9.35 -9.99 -1.74
C LEU A 211 8.86 -8.55 -1.76
N TYR A 212 9.76 -7.60 -2.00
CA TYR A 212 9.34 -6.27 -2.44
C TYR A 212 9.18 -6.26 -3.95
N ALA A 213 8.23 -5.46 -4.41
CA ALA A 213 7.99 -5.18 -5.82
C ALA A 213 8.20 -3.69 -6.09
N MET A 214 8.69 -3.37 -7.28
CA MET A 214 8.81 -2.00 -7.79
C MET A 214 8.24 -1.92 -9.20
N SER A 215 7.47 -0.88 -9.47
CA SER A 215 6.93 -0.61 -10.80
C SER A 215 8.00 -0.07 -11.76
N SER A 216 7.73 -0.12 -13.07
CA SER A 216 8.30 0.82 -14.03
C SER A 216 7.97 2.27 -13.65
N VAL A 217 8.65 3.23 -14.28
CA VAL A 217 8.33 4.64 -14.10
C VAL A 217 6.90 4.89 -14.60
N LEU A 218 6.08 5.44 -13.71
CA LEU A 218 4.73 5.89 -13.97
C LEU A 218 4.73 7.39 -14.22
N THR A 219 3.76 7.85 -15.01
CA THR A 219 3.51 9.27 -15.24
C THR A 219 2.12 9.60 -14.72
N VAL A 220 1.98 10.61 -13.85
CA VAL A 220 0.68 11.02 -13.31
C VAL A 220 -0.28 11.34 -14.46
N PRO A 221 -1.44 10.67 -14.57
CA PRO A 221 -2.37 10.86 -15.67
C PRO A 221 -2.89 12.30 -15.75
N GLY A 222 -2.96 12.84 -16.96
CA GLY A 222 -3.45 14.19 -17.25
C GLY A 222 -4.93 14.41 -16.97
N ASN A 223 -5.68 13.34 -16.72
CA ASN A 223 -7.14 13.34 -16.58
C ASN A 223 -7.59 13.27 -15.12
N GLN A 224 -6.69 13.44 -14.15
CA GLN A 224 -7.06 13.54 -12.75
C GLN A 224 -8.03 14.73 -12.58
N PRO A 225 -9.18 14.54 -11.91
CA PRO A 225 -10.00 15.67 -11.48
C PRO A 225 -9.10 16.63 -10.69
N ALA A 226 -9.16 17.93 -11.00
CA ALA A 226 -8.45 18.92 -10.21
C ALA A 226 -8.72 18.66 -8.72
N PRO A 227 -7.72 18.73 -7.83
CA PRO A 227 -7.96 18.60 -6.39
C PRO A 227 -9.11 19.53 -6.03
N VAL A 228 -10.25 18.97 -5.60
CA VAL A 228 -11.33 19.80 -5.08
C VAL A 228 -10.73 20.50 -3.86
N PRO A 229 -10.64 21.84 -3.85
CA PRO A 229 -10.18 22.54 -2.67
C PRO A 229 -11.08 22.09 -1.54
N VAL A 230 -10.52 21.42 -0.54
CA VAL A 230 -11.25 21.17 0.70
C VAL A 230 -11.58 22.56 1.21
N PRO A 231 -12.87 22.96 1.28
CA PRO A 231 -13.20 24.24 1.90
C PRO A 231 -12.64 24.15 3.30
N GLU A 232 -11.74 25.07 3.66
CA GLU A 232 -11.31 25.17 5.05
C GLU A 232 -12.57 25.19 5.90
N PRO A 233 -12.65 24.39 6.99
CA PRO A 233 -13.86 24.25 7.77
C PRO A 233 -14.28 25.64 8.23
N SER A 234 -15.24 26.20 7.52
CA SER A 234 -15.84 27.49 7.83
C SER A 234 -16.69 27.22 9.05
N SER A 235 -16.05 27.34 10.21
CA SER A 235 -16.62 27.45 11.55
C SER A 235 -17.79 26.51 11.84
N LEU A 236 -17.48 25.43 12.56
CA LEU A 236 -18.37 24.62 13.38
C LEU A 236 -19.02 25.45 14.53
N LEU A 237 -19.72 26.55 14.21
CA LEU A 237 -20.43 27.40 15.18
C LEU A 237 -21.87 27.77 14.74
N GLY A 238 -22.39 27.18 13.66
CA GLY A 238 -23.68 27.57 13.08
C GLY A 238 -24.95 26.90 13.62
N PHE A 239 -24.90 25.93 14.55
CA PHE A 239 -26.07 25.08 14.88
C PHE A 239 -26.63 25.17 16.32
N ILE A 240 -26.51 26.30 17.03
CA ILE A 240 -27.13 26.44 18.38
C ILE A 240 -28.28 27.47 18.45
N THR A 241 -28.89 27.93 17.36
CA THR A 241 -29.94 28.98 17.47
C THR A 241 -31.36 28.62 17.02
N LEU A 242 -31.71 27.34 16.86
CA LEU A 242 -33.09 26.99 16.48
C LEU A 242 -33.67 25.82 17.28
N GLY A 243 -33.88 26.03 18.59
CA GLY A 243 -34.49 25.00 19.45
C GLY A 243 -35.12 25.49 20.76
N GLY A 244 -35.54 26.76 20.85
CA GLY A 244 -36.00 27.30 22.14
C GLY A 244 -36.97 28.47 22.03
N LEU A 245 -38.02 28.38 21.21
CA LEU A 245 -39.11 29.34 21.29
C LEU A 245 -40.43 28.75 20.78
N MET A 246 -41.11 27.96 21.62
CA MET A 246 -42.58 27.81 21.63
C MET A 246 -43.02 27.11 22.93
N LEU A 247 -43.21 27.86 24.02
CA LEU A 247 -44.17 27.48 25.07
C LEU A 247 -45.12 28.66 25.30
N GLY A 248 -46.08 28.81 24.37
CA GLY A 248 -47.28 29.61 24.54
C GLY A 248 -48.26 28.88 25.47
N GLY A 249 -48.82 29.62 26.42
CA GLY A 249 -49.57 29.08 27.55
C GLY A 249 -51.03 28.69 27.28
N ALA A 250 -51.54 27.90 28.21
CA ALA A 250 -52.91 27.85 28.71
C ALA A 250 -52.81 27.00 30.02
N VAL A 251 -53.42 27.32 31.16
CA VAL A 251 -54.86 27.24 31.40
C VAL A 251 -55.20 27.82 32.78
N ARG A 252 -56.26 28.65 32.77
CA ARG A 252 -57.33 28.94 33.77
C ARG A 252 -57.03 29.24 35.24
N LYS A 253 -57.32 30.52 35.52
CA LYS A 253 -58.03 31.07 36.68
C LYS A 253 -59.25 30.22 37.10
N ALA A 254 -59.28 29.78 38.35
CA ALA A 254 -60.49 29.33 39.04
C ALA A 254 -60.73 30.23 40.26
N ARG A 255 -61.85 30.95 40.25
CA ARG A 255 -62.49 31.55 41.43
C ARG A 255 -63.69 30.68 41.79
N LYS A 256 -63.73 30.16 43.01
CA LYS A 256 -64.84 30.25 43.95
C LYS A 256 -64.33 29.88 45.33
#